data_AF-A0A327NDI5-F1
#
_entry.id   AF-A0A327NDI5-F1
#
_cell.length_a   1.000
_cell.length_b   1.000
_cell.length_c   1.000
_cell.angle_alpha   90.00
_cell.angle_beta   90.00
_cell.angle_gamma   90.00
#
_symmetry.space_group_name_H-M   'P 1'
#
loop_
_entity.id
_entity.type
_entity.pdbx_description
1 polymer ?
#
loop_
_entity_poly.entity_id
_entity_poly.type
_entity_poly.pdbx_seq_one_letter_code
_entity_poly.pdbx_strand_id
1 'polypeptide(L)' 'MGVMLSGFVPHDHQQPTIFNNVSDPRLRAVSQTVDKLNAKYGRDKIRFACQGFSEHWKPRSKFLSKRYTTRWNEILRAR' A
#
# COMPACT_ATOMS: atom_id res chain seq x y z
N MET A 1 -12.53 10.79 1.37
CA MET A 1 -11.28 10.96 2.14
C MET A 1 -10.17 10.27 1.37
N GLY A 2 -9.20 11.05 0.86
CA GLY A 2 -8.01 10.52 0.19
C GLY A 2 -6.91 10.25 1.20
N VAL A 3 -6.12 9.20 1.00
CA VAL A 3 -4.89 8.97 1.76
C VAL A 3 -3.76 9.47 0.88
N MET A 4 -3.02 10.48 1.36
CA MET A 4 -1.84 10.98 0.69
C MET A 4 -0.62 10.33 1.32
N LEU A 5 0.12 9.55 0.54
CA LEU A 5 1.36 8.93 1.03
C LEU A 5 2.51 9.90 0.78
N SER A 6 3.02 10.51 1.85
CA SER A 6 4.17 11.41 1.83
C SER A 6 5.22 10.92 2.83
N GLY A 7 6.50 10.98 2.45
CA GLY A 7 7.61 10.53 3.31
C GLY A 7 8.53 9.47 2.71
N PHE A 8 8.54 9.31 1.38
CA PHE A 8 9.57 8.49 0.74
C PHE A 8 10.92 9.16 0.90
N VAL A 9 11.82 8.51 1.64
CA VAL A 9 13.20 8.97 1.81
C VAL A 9 14.11 7.99 1.09
N PRO A 10 15.07 8.46 0.27
CA PRO A 10 16.08 7.59 -0.33
C PRO A 10 16.81 6.78 0.74
N HIS A 11 17.15 5.54 0.41
CA HIS A 11 17.80 4.64 1.34
C HIS A 11 19.13 5.18 1.89
N ASP A 12 19.85 5.99 1.10
CA ASP A 12 21.12 6.61 1.51
C ASP A 12 20.92 7.71 2.58
N HIS A 13 19.69 8.16 2.82
CA HIS A 13 19.36 9.20 3.79
C HIS A 13 18.38 8.70 4.87
N GLN A 14 18.58 7.48 5.36
CA GLN A 14 17.79 6.97 6.49
C GLN A 14 18.28 7.55 7.82
N GLN A 15 17.39 8.22 8.54
CA GLN A 15 17.65 8.65 9.90
C GLN A 15 17.65 7.42 10.83
N PRO A 16 18.74 7.14 11.56
CA PRO A 16 18.76 6.06 12.54
C PRO A 16 17.79 6.37 13.68
N THR A 17 17.12 5.35 14.19
CA THR A 17 16.21 5.48 15.34
C THR A 17 16.87 4.93 16.59
N ILE A 18 16.39 5.35 17.77
CA ILE A 18 16.96 4.98 19.07
C ILE A 18 17.07 3.46 19.27
N PHE A 19 16.16 2.69 18.64
CA PHE A 19 16.09 1.24 18.77
C PHE A 19 16.60 0.48 17.54
N ASN A 20 16.98 1.19 16.47
CA ASN A 20 17.38 0.55 15.22
C ASN A 20 18.51 1.33 14.58
N ASN A 21 19.72 0.80 14.73
CA ASN A 21 20.86 1.25 13.93
C ASN A 21 20.67 0.77 12.49
N VAL A 22 20.81 1.73 11.57
CA VAL A 22 21.07 1.64 10.12
C VAL A 22 20.78 0.30 9.44
N SER A 23 20.01 0.38 8.34
CA SER A 23 19.64 -0.75 7.49
C SER A 23 20.74 -1.80 7.28
N ASP A 24 20.39 -3.07 7.55
CA ASP A 24 21.28 -4.21 7.32
C ASP A 24 21.66 -4.29 5.82
N PRO A 25 22.96 -4.21 5.47
CA PRO A 25 23.41 -4.28 4.08
C PRO A 25 23.01 -5.59 3.37
N ARG A 26 22.77 -6.67 4.11
CA ARG A 26 22.27 -7.93 3.55
C ARG A 26 20.85 -7.78 3.02
N LEU A 27 19.98 -7.08 3.76
CA LEU A 27 18.61 -6.82 3.33
C LEU A 27 18.58 -5.98 2.04
N ARG A 28 19.51 -5.03 1.90
CA ARG A 28 19.68 -4.25 0.66
C ARG A 28 20.02 -5.13 -0.53
N ALA A 29 21.00 -6.04 -0.39
CA ALA A 29 21.39 -6.95 -1.46
C ALA A 29 20.25 -7.89 -1.87
N VAL A 30 19.49 -8.39 -0.90
CA VAL A 30 18.31 -9.23 -1.15
C VAL A 30 17.23 -8.45 -1.90
N SER A 31 16.87 -7.24 -1.46
CA SER A 31 15.87 -6.40 -2.12
C SER A 31 16.26 -6.13 -3.58
N GLN A 32 17.50 -5.73 -3.83
CA GLN A 32 17.99 -5.46 -5.19
C GLN A 32 17.95 -6.70 -6.09
N THR A 33 18.23 -7.88 -5.53
CA THR A 33 18.20 -9.14 -6.30
C THR A 33 16.76 -9.51 -6.66
N VAL A 34 15.83 -9.38 -5.72
CA VAL A 34 14.40 -9.59 -5.95
C VAL A 34 13.87 -8.61 -7.01
N ASP A 35 14.26 -7.33 -6.94
CA ASP A 35 13.87 -6.31 -7.90
C ASP A 35 14.37 -6.63 -9.32
N LYS A 36 15.64 -7.05 -9.45
CA LYS A 36 16.21 -7.49 -10.75
C LYS A 36 15.48 -8.69 -11.33
N LEU A 37 15.14 -9.67 -10.50
CA LEU A 37 14.42 -10.86 -10.94
C LEU A 37 13.00 -10.51 -11.38
N ASN A 38 12.29 -9.67 -10.62
CA ASN A 38 10.97 -9.19 -11.00
C ASN A 38 11.00 -8.32 -12.27
N ALA A 39 12.06 -7.53 -12.50
CA ALA A 39 12.23 -6.79 -13.75
C ALA A 39 12.41 -7.72 -14.96
N LYS A 40 13.10 -8.86 -14.80
CA LYS A 40 13.38 -9.81 -15.88
C LYS A 40 12.22 -10.77 -16.17
N TYR A 41 11.55 -11.28 -15.13
CA TYR A 41 10.54 -12.36 -15.26
C TYR A 41 9.09 -11.85 -15.17
N GLY A 42 8.89 -10.56 -14.93
CA GLY A 42 7.59 -9.93 -14.77
C GLY A 42 7.31 -9.54 -13.32
N ARG A 43 6.48 -8.50 -13.16
CA ARG A 43 6.16 -7.89 -11.86
C ARG A 43 5.52 -8.91 -10.91
N ASP A 44 5.95 -8.86 -9.64
CA ASP A 44 5.41 -9.65 -8.51
C ASP A 44 5.51 -11.19 -8.66
N LYS A 45 6.47 -11.69 -9.46
CA LYS A 45 6.76 -13.13 -9.58
C LYS A 45 7.47 -13.66 -8.33
N ILE A 46 8.43 -12.90 -7.80
CA ILE A 46 9.13 -13.19 -6.56
C ILE A 46 8.70 -12.15 -5.53
N ARG A 47 8.27 -12.63 -4.36
CA ARG A 47 7.79 -11.80 -3.25
C ARG A 47 8.26 -12.38 -1.93
N PHE A 48 8.32 -11.54 -0.90
CA PHE A 48 8.59 -12.01 0.45
C PHE A 48 7.40 -12.81 0.99
N ALA A 49 7.65 -13.90 1.70
CA ALA A 49 6.60 -14.73 2.29
C ALA A 49 5.69 -13.91 3.24
N CYS A 50 6.26 -12.92 3.93
CA CYS A 50 5.54 -12.01 4.82
C CYS A 50 4.57 -11.05 4.11
N GLN A 51 4.71 -10.84 2.80
CA GLN A 51 3.89 -9.88 2.03
C GLN A 51 2.48 -10.43 1.75
N GLY A 52 2.27 -11.74 1.88
CA GLY A 52 1.00 -12.40 1.59
C GLY A 52 0.64 -12.40 0.10
N PHE A 53 -0.47 -13.06 -0.23
CA PHE A 53 -1.03 -13.08 -1.58
C PHE A 53 -2.20 -12.11 -1.65
N SER A 54 -1.96 -10.88 -2.11
CA SER A 54 -2.95 -9.88 -2.54
C SER A 54 -4.34 -10.02 -1.91
N GLU A 55 -4.56 -9.36 -0.78
CA GLU A 55 -5.92 -9.03 -0.35
C GLU A 55 -6.40 -7.82 -1.18
N HIS A 56 -7.54 -7.94 -1.86
CA HIS A 56 -8.17 -6.80 -2.53
C HIS A 56 -8.42 -5.74 -1.46
N TRP A 57 -7.68 -4.63 -1.50
CA TRP A 57 -7.89 -3.50 -0.60
C TRP A 57 -9.28 -2.93 -0.88
N LYS A 58 -10.28 -3.43 -0.15
CA LYS A 58 -11.64 -2.94 -0.21
C LYS A 58 -11.71 -1.76 0.74
N PRO A 59 -11.82 -0.51 0.26
CA PRO A 59 -11.95 0.63 1.15
C PRO A 59 -13.17 0.38 2.03
N ARG A 60 -12.96 0.40 3.36
CA ARG A 60 -14.00 0.16 4.36
C ARG A 60 -14.91 1.38 4.42
N SER A 61 -15.80 1.51 3.43
CA SER A 61 -16.71 2.64 3.27
C SER A 61 -17.93 2.48 4.18
N LYS A 62 -17.70 2.45 5.51
CA LYS A 62 -18.78 2.29 6.51
C LYS A 62 -19.71 3.50 6.64
N PHE A 63 -19.35 4.62 6.03
CA PHE A 63 -20.12 5.86 6.05
C PHE A 63 -20.30 6.41 4.63
N LEU A 64 -20.91 5.64 3.73
CA LEU A 64 -21.53 6.28 2.57
C LEU A 64 -22.77 7.04 3.07
N SER A 65 -22.81 8.35 2.86
CA SER A 65 -24.06 9.08 2.90
C SER A 65 -24.96 8.55 1.78
N LYS A 66 -26.25 8.41 2.08
CA LYS A 66 -27.26 8.11 1.05
C LYS A 66 -27.20 9.20 -0.02
N ARG A 67 -27.14 8.79 -1.29
CA ARG A 67 -26.96 9.63 -2.47
C ARG A 67 -28.27 10.23 -2.93
N TYR A 68 -28.94 10.96 -2.05
CA TYR A 68 -30.30 11.48 -2.28
C TYR A 68 -30.43 12.39 -3.51
N THR A 69 -29.35 13.04 -3.94
CA THR A 69 -29.34 13.98 -5.08
C THR A 69 -28.90 13.35 -6.40
N THR A 70 -28.26 12.17 -6.38
CA THR A 70 -27.66 11.55 -7.58
C THR A 70 -28.23 10.17 -7.92
N ARG A 71 -29.07 9.60 -7.04
CA ARG A 71 -29.78 8.33 -7.28
C ARG A 71 -31.24 8.43 -6.83
N TRP A 72 -32.14 8.41 -7.80
CA TRP A 72 -33.60 8.46 -7.58
C TRP A 72 -34.13 7.34 -6.67
N ASN A 73 -33.50 6.16 -6.70
CA ASN A 73 -33.88 5.01 -5.85
C ASN A 73 -33.51 5.17 -4.36
N GLU A 74 -32.71 6.17 -4.01
CA GLU A 74 -32.31 6.44 -2.61
C GLU A 74 -33.14 7.57 -1.98
N ILE A 75 -34.04 8.22 -2.73
CA ILE A 75 -34.91 9.31 -2.26
C ILE A 75 -35.98 8.75 -1.30
N LEU A 76 -36.09 9.36 -0.11
CA LEU A 76 -37.11 9.02 0.88
C LEU A 76 -38.51 9.27 0.29
N ARG A 77 -39.34 8.23 0.23
CA ARG A 77 -40.78 8.37 -0.06
C ARG A 77 -41.51 8.68 1.24
N ALA A 78 -42.17 9.85 1.29
CA ALA A 78 -43.13 10.17 2.34
C ALA A 78 -44.42 9.36 2.09
N ARG A 79 -45.03 8.86 3.17
CA ARG A 79 -46.37 8.26 3.17
C ARG A 79 -47.41 9.35 3.35
#